data_AF-A0AAV1VJ58-F1
#
_entry.id   AF-A0AAV1VJ58-F1
#
_cell.length_a   1.000
_cell.length_b   1.000
_cell.length_c   1.000
_cell.angle_alpha   90.00
_cell.angle_beta   90.00
_cell.angle_gamma   90.00
#
_symmetry.space_group_name_H-M   'P 1'
#
loop_
_entity.id
_entity.type
_entity.pdbx_description
1 polymer ?
#
loop_
_entity_poly.entity_id
_entity_poly.type
_entity_poly.pdbx_seq_one_letter_code
_entity_poly.pdbx_strand_id
1 'polypeptide(L)'
;MVSSKMSTSMAAGLWLGLTTPVKRMISPRDTRINSVRKAVEQAEEKKRKAAEPKQIDQVPSNMFFKYNSALGPPYSVIVDTNFINFSIKNKLEVVSAMMDCLLAKCVPCITDCVMAELEKLGHKYRVALRLAKDPRFERLPCTHKGTYADDCLLQRVQQHRCYIIATCDRELKRRIRKVPGVPIMYISNRKYVIERLPEANAAKIK
;
A
#
# COMPACT_ATOMS: atom_id res chain seq x y z
N MET A 1 -33.50 25.02 -10.97
CA MET A 1 -33.09 26.28 -11.62
C MET A 1 -32.30 25.89 -12.86
N VAL A 2 -32.97 25.57 -13.97
CA VAL A 2 -33.49 26.49 -15.01
C VAL A 2 -32.38 27.13 -15.84
N SER A 3 -32.21 26.64 -17.07
CA SER A 3 -32.32 27.43 -18.33
C SER A 3 -31.91 26.50 -19.47
N SER A 4 -32.82 25.95 -20.28
CA SER A 4 -33.61 26.60 -21.34
C SER A 4 -32.75 27.30 -22.40
N LYS A 5 -32.83 26.82 -23.65
CA LYS A 5 -33.47 27.56 -24.76
C LYS A 5 -33.38 26.78 -26.08
N MET A 6 -34.54 26.72 -26.73
CA MET A 6 -34.74 26.38 -28.14
C MET A 6 -33.88 27.25 -29.06
N SER A 7 -33.52 26.73 -30.23
CA SER A 7 -33.66 27.50 -31.47
C SER A 7 -33.99 26.59 -32.65
N THR A 8 -35.23 26.73 -33.07
CA THR A 8 -35.80 26.46 -34.38
C THR A 8 -34.97 26.98 -35.56
N SER A 9 -35.26 26.37 -36.72
CA SER A 9 -35.55 27.02 -38.01
C SER A 9 -34.47 27.05 -39.10
N MET A 10 -34.85 26.33 -40.18
CA MET A 10 -34.70 26.67 -41.60
C MET A 10 -33.29 26.65 -42.21
N ALA A 11 -33.05 25.70 -43.10
CA ALA A 11 -33.34 25.92 -44.53
C ALA A 11 -32.88 24.69 -45.32
N ALA A 12 -33.81 24.11 -46.09
CA ALA A 12 -33.49 23.21 -47.17
C ALA A 12 -32.68 24.00 -48.22
N GLY A 13 -31.41 23.65 -48.38
CA GLY A 13 -30.53 24.20 -49.42
C GLY A 13 -29.87 23.06 -50.16
N LEU A 14 -30.27 22.86 -51.41
CA LEU A 14 -29.65 21.95 -52.36
C LEU A 14 -28.13 22.13 -52.36
N TRP A 15 -27.39 21.11 -51.94
CA TRP A 15 -26.00 20.94 -52.31
C TRP A 15 -25.91 19.86 -53.39
N LEU A 16 -25.95 20.32 -54.65
CA LEU A 16 -25.42 19.56 -55.78
C LEU A 16 -23.91 19.43 -55.59
N GLY A 17 -23.49 18.42 -54.83
CA GLY A 17 -22.09 18.06 -54.69
C GLY A 17 -21.62 17.37 -55.97
N LEU A 18 -20.80 18.06 -56.78
CA LEU A 18 -19.96 17.42 -57.79
C LEU A 18 -19.10 16.35 -57.10
N THR A 19 -19.37 15.08 -57.37
CA THR A 19 -18.50 13.98 -56.95
C THR A 19 -17.47 13.75 -58.06
N THR A 20 -16.26 14.29 -57.87
CA THR A 20 -15.12 13.93 -58.73
C THR A 20 -14.76 12.46 -58.46
N PRO A 21 -14.56 11.61 -59.48
CA PRO A 21 -14.18 10.21 -59.27
C PRO A 21 -12.75 10.15 -58.75
N VAL A 22 -12.59 9.94 -57.44
CA VAL A 22 -11.27 9.78 -56.80
C VAL A 22 -10.88 8.30 -56.79
N LYS A 23 -9.63 8.00 -57.12
CA LYS A 23 -9.03 6.66 -57.00
C LYS A 23 -9.13 6.19 -55.54
N ARG A 24 -9.73 5.02 -55.28
CA ARG A 24 -9.93 4.49 -53.92
C ARG A 24 -8.58 4.34 -53.20
N MET A 25 -8.30 5.23 -52.25
CA MET A 25 -7.14 5.13 -51.36
C MET A 25 -7.53 4.37 -50.09
N ILE A 26 -6.58 3.61 -49.54
CA ILE A 26 -6.79 2.86 -48.31
C ILE A 26 -6.87 3.84 -47.14
N SER A 27 -7.95 3.77 -46.37
CA SER A 27 -8.17 4.66 -45.23
C SER A 27 -7.31 4.25 -44.02
N PRO A 28 -6.81 5.18 -43.19
CA PRO A 28 -6.10 4.85 -41.96
C PRO A 28 -6.94 4.10 -40.91
N ARG A 29 -8.26 4.02 -41.11
CA ARG A 29 -9.21 3.30 -40.25
C ARG A 29 -9.57 1.91 -40.81
N ASP A 30 -8.95 1.48 -41.91
CA ASP A 30 -9.18 0.15 -42.49
C ASP A 30 -8.84 -0.94 -41.46
N THR A 31 -9.76 -1.88 -41.29
CA THR A 31 -9.69 -2.96 -40.29
C THR A 31 -8.45 -3.84 -40.48
N ARG A 32 -7.97 -3.96 -41.73
CA ARG A 32 -6.78 -4.74 -42.10
C ARG A 32 -5.47 -4.10 -41.63
N ILE A 33 -5.40 -2.77 -41.58
CA ILE A 33 -4.20 -2.06 -41.08
C ILE A 33 -4.15 -2.15 -39.55
N ASN A 34 -5.30 -2.02 -38.89
CA ASN A 34 -5.39 -2.09 -37.44
C ASN A 34 -5.11 -3.49 -36.88
N SER A 35 -5.50 -4.56 -37.58
CA SER A 35 -5.17 -5.93 -37.15
C SER A 35 -3.67 -6.21 -37.23
N VAL A 36 -3.00 -5.74 -38.29
CA VAL A 36 -1.54 -5.88 -38.43
C VAL A 36 -0.80 -5.08 -37.36
N ARG A 37 -1.20 -3.82 -37.09
CA ARG A 37 -0.61 -3.01 -36.02
C ARG A 37 -0.73 -3.68 -34.65
N LYS A 38 -1.93 -4.18 -34.30
CA LYS A 38 -2.15 -4.92 -33.06
C LYS A 38 -1.32 -6.20 -32.99
N ALA A 39 -1.16 -6.92 -34.09
CA ALA A 39 -0.33 -8.13 -34.13
C ALA A 39 1.17 -7.83 -33.93
N VAL A 40 1.67 -6.72 -34.51
CA VAL A 40 3.05 -6.25 -34.33
C VAL A 40 3.28 -5.78 -32.89
N GLU A 41 2.38 -4.98 -32.32
CA GLU A 41 2.44 -4.54 -30.92
C GLU A 41 2.44 -5.74 -29.96
N GLN A 42 1.59 -6.73 -30.19
CA GLN A 42 1.56 -7.96 -29.38
C GLN A 42 2.82 -8.80 -29.53
N ALA A 43 3.41 -8.86 -30.73
CA ALA A 43 4.66 -9.57 -30.96
C ALA A 43 5.85 -8.86 -30.30
N GLU A 44 5.88 -7.53 -30.34
CA GLU A 44 6.88 -6.72 -29.64
C GLU A 44 6.74 -6.82 -28.12
N GLU A 45 5.51 -6.78 -27.59
CA GLU A 45 5.26 -6.93 -26.15
C GLU A 45 5.64 -8.34 -25.66
N LYS A 46 5.39 -9.39 -26.46
CA LYS A 46 5.86 -10.76 -26.17
C LYS A 46 7.38 -10.87 -26.21
N LYS A 47 8.04 -10.24 -27.18
CA LYS A 47 9.50 -10.19 -27.25
C LYS A 47 10.11 -9.43 -26.07
N ARG A 48 9.50 -8.30 -25.65
CA ARG A 48 9.91 -7.54 -24.46
C ARG A 48 9.77 -8.37 -23.19
N LYS A 49 8.61 -9.00 -22.98
CA LYS A 49 8.37 -9.92 -21.83
C LYS A 49 9.28 -11.14 -21.82
N ALA A 50 9.70 -11.63 -23.00
CA ALA A 50 10.63 -12.75 -23.11
C ALA A 50 12.11 -12.35 -22.93
N ALA A 51 12.45 -11.10 -23.27
CA ALA A 51 13.79 -10.54 -23.10
C ALA A 51 14.04 -9.97 -21.70
N GLU A 52 12.99 -9.71 -20.93
CA GLU A 52 13.11 -9.29 -19.53
C GLU A 52 13.77 -10.41 -18.70
N PRO A 53 14.86 -10.11 -17.97
CA PRO A 53 15.50 -11.09 -17.12
C PRO A 53 14.52 -11.58 -16.05
N LYS A 54 14.45 -12.90 -15.84
CA LYS A 54 13.66 -13.48 -14.76
C LYS A 54 14.25 -13.04 -13.42
N GLN A 55 13.63 -12.05 -12.78
CA GLN A 55 13.99 -11.64 -11.44
C GLN A 55 13.47 -12.67 -10.44
N ILE A 56 14.38 -13.48 -9.90
CA ILE A 56 14.09 -14.40 -8.80
C ILE A 56 14.50 -13.69 -7.51
N ASP A 57 13.51 -13.33 -6.70
CA ASP A 57 13.77 -12.73 -5.39
C ASP A 57 14.46 -13.76 -4.49
N GLN A 58 15.70 -13.48 -4.10
CA GLN A 58 16.41 -14.31 -3.13
C GLN A 58 15.83 -14.13 -1.73
N VAL A 59 15.74 -15.23 -0.99
CA VAL A 59 15.37 -15.20 0.43
C VAL A 59 16.53 -14.56 1.21
N PRO A 60 16.29 -13.59 2.10
CA PRO A 60 17.35 -12.94 2.84
C PRO A 60 18.03 -13.91 3.80
N SER A 61 19.33 -13.70 4.04
CA SER A 61 20.21 -14.60 4.82
C SER A 61 19.88 -14.68 6.32
N ASN A 62 19.16 -13.69 6.85
CA ASN A 62 18.70 -13.66 8.24
C ASN A 62 17.51 -14.60 8.54
N MET A 63 16.99 -15.28 7.52
CA MET A 63 15.86 -16.19 7.65
C MET A 63 16.35 -17.63 7.75
N PHE A 64 16.16 -18.26 8.91
CA PHE A 64 16.25 -19.71 9.05
C PHE A 64 14.84 -20.31 8.88
N PHE A 65 14.55 -20.81 7.68
CA PHE A 65 13.19 -21.18 7.25
C PHE A 65 12.17 -20.04 7.42
N LYS A 66 11.39 -20.06 8.50
CA LYS A 66 10.39 -19.04 8.86
C LYS A 66 10.80 -18.21 10.07
N TYR A 67 11.88 -18.60 10.75
CA TYR A 67 12.42 -17.89 11.89
C TYR A 67 13.34 -16.77 11.41
N ASN A 68 13.18 -15.59 12.00
CA ASN A 68 13.96 -14.41 11.67
C ASN A 68 14.92 -14.11 12.82
N SER A 69 16.21 -14.37 12.63
CA SER A 69 17.23 -14.15 13.66
C SER A 69 17.65 -12.69 13.79
N ALA A 70 17.24 -11.82 12.88
CA ALA A 70 17.56 -10.39 12.91
C ALA A 70 16.61 -9.55 13.78
N LEU A 71 15.54 -10.14 14.31
CA LEU A 71 14.65 -9.47 15.25
C LEU A 71 15.26 -9.59 16.65
N GLY A 72 15.98 -8.56 17.08
CA GLY A 72 16.52 -8.45 18.43
C GLY A 72 16.12 -7.13 19.09
N PRO A 73 16.22 -7.02 20.41
CA PRO A 73 16.06 -5.74 21.11
C PRO A 73 17.15 -4.75 20.66
N PRO A 74 16.82 -3.48 20.34
CA PRO A 74 15.51 -2.84 20.41
C PRO A 74 14.58 -3.20 19.23
N TYR A 75 13.32 -3.52 19.54
CA TYR A 75 12.32 -3.85 18.51
C TYR A 75 11.80 -2.59 17.82
N SER A 76 11.98 -2.50 16.51
CA SER A 76 11.37 -1.46 15.67
C SER A 76 9.95 -1.86 15.27
N VAL A 77 8.95 -1.12 15.74
CA VAL A 77 7.54 -1.43 15.50
C VAL A 77 6.94 -0.38 14.59
N ILE A 78 6.60 -0.74 13.34
CA ILE A 78 5.91 0.18 12.44
C ILE A 78 4.43 0.26 12.83
N VAL A 79 3.96 1.48 13.07
CA VAL A 79 2.61 1.76 13.55
C VAL A 79 1.71 2.24 12.41
N ASP A 80 0.52 1.67 12.34
CA ASP A 80 -0.55 2.02 11.41
C ASP A 80 -1.53 3.05 12.01
N THR A 81 -2.24 3.82 11.16
CA THR A 81 -3.17 4.87 11.59
C THR A 81 -4.30 4.32 12.45
N ASN A 82 -4.89 3.19 12.02
CA ASN A 82 -5.97 2.52 12.71
C ASN A 82 -5.51 2.00 14.08
N PHE A 83 -4.27 1.52 14.19
CA PHE A 83 -3.72 1.05 15.46
C PHE A 83 -3.64 2.17 16.51
N ILE A 84 -3.19 3.37 16.11
CA ILE A 84 -3.16 4.54 16.99
C ILE A 84 -4.57 4.90 17.46
N ASN A 85 -5.53 4.90 16.54
CA ASN A 85 -6.92 5.22 16.85
C ASN A 85 -7.54 4.22 17.85
N PHE A 86 -7.28 2.93 17.67
CA PHE A 86 -7.73 1.91 18.61
C PHE A 86 -6.99 1.98 19.95
N SER A 87 -5.72 2.39 19.97
CA SER A 87 -4.96 2.59 21.22
C SER A 87 -5.56 3.72 22.05
N ILE A 88 -5.88 4.85 21.42
CA ILE A 88 -6.53 5.98 22.09
C ILE A 88 -7.93 5.61 22.61
N LYS A 89 -8.73 4.89 21.81
CA LYS A 89 -10.07 4.41 22.23
C LYS A 89 -9.99 3.51 23.46
N ASN A 90 -8.98 2.64 23.53
CA ASN A 90 -8.77 1.74 24.67
C ASN A 90 -7.97 2.36 25.82
N LYS A 91 -7.58 3.64 25.72
CA LYS A 91 -6.76 4.37 26.70
C LYS A 91 -5.42 3.69 26.98
N LEU A 92 -4.78 3.17 25.94
CA LEU A 92 -3.46 2.54 26.02
C LEU A 92 -2.38 3.53 25.59
N GLU A 93 -1.37 3.70 26.45
CA GLU A 93 -0.15 4.42 26.08
C GLU A 93 0.71 3.53 25.19
N VAL A 94 0.94 3.95 23.94
CA VAL A 94 1.53 3.12 22.88
C VAL A 94 2.90 2.57 23.27
N VAL A 95 3.80 3.42 23.78
CA VAL A 95 5.18 3.01 24.11
C VAL A 95 5.20 2.04 25.30
N SER A 96 4.50 2.39 26.38
CA SER A 96 4.44 1.57 27.60
C SER A 96 3.80 0.20 27.32
N ALA A 97 2.64 0.19 26.66
CA ALA A 97 1.95 -1.05 26.33
C ALA A 97 2.71 -1.93 25.32
N MET A 98 3.55 -1.35 24.45
CA MET A 98 4.47 -2.13 23.59
C MET A 98 5.55 -2.82 24.41
N MET A 99 6.15 -2.10 25.36
CA MET A 99 7.18 -2.65 26.25
C MET A 99 6.62 -3.77 27.14
N ASP A 100 5.40 -3.62 27.66
CA ASP A 100 4.73 -4.66 28.45
C ASP A 100 4.44 -5.93 27.63
N CYS A 101 4.16 -5.77 26.33
CA CYS A 101 3.86 -6.89 25.43
C CYS A 101 5.12 -7.67 25.02
N LEU A 102 6.21 -6.96 24.73
CA LEU A 102 7.45 -7.53 24.20
C LEU A 102 8.50 -7.81 25.28
N LEU A 103 8.29 -7.30 26.50
CA LEU A 103 9.22 -7.38 27.64
C LEU A 103 10.63 -6.87 27.29
N ALA A 104 10.72 -5.96 26.33
CA ALA A 104 11.97 -5.45 25.78
C ALA A 104 11.81 -3.99 25.33
N LYS A 105 12.93 -3.31 25.09
CA LYS A 105 12.93 -1.94 24.58
C LYS A 105 12.32 -1.92 23.17
N CYS A 106 11.30 -1.08 22.99
CA CYS A 106 10.60 -0.92 21.71
C CYS A 106 10.73 0.52 21.22
N VAL A 107 10.98 0.68 19.93
CA VAL A 107 10.99 1.96 19.24
C VAL A 107 9.82 1.96 18.26
N PRO A 108 8.75 2.72 18.53
CA PRO A 108 7.66 2.84 17.57
C PRO A 108 8.11 3.72 16.40
N CYS A 109 7.87 3.24 15.18
CA CYS A 109 8.22 3.91 13.95
C CYS A 109 6.95 4.29 13.19
N ILE A 110 6.91 5.49 12.60
CA ILE A 110 5.81 5.96 11.76
C ILE A 110 6.35 6.30 10.39
N THR A 111 5.67 5.85 9.35
CA THR A 111 6.01 6.17 7.96
C THR A 111 5.36 7.49 7.53
N ASP A 112 5.99 8.20 6.60
CA ASP A 112 5.45 9.46 6.07
C ASP A 112 4.04 9.34 5.48
N CYS A 113 3.70 8.20 4.87
CA CYS A 113 2.34 7.98 4.33
C CYS A 113 1.30 7.82 5.44
N VAL A 114 1.59 7.07 6.50
CA VAL A 114 0.72 6.95 7.68
C VAL A 114 0.54 8.34 8.32
N MET A 115 1.61 9.12 8.39
CA MET A 115 1.55 10.49 8.88
C MET A 115 0.65 11.38 8.01
N ALA A 116 0.78 11.29 6.68
CA ALA A 116 -0.07 12.01 5.74
C ALA A 116 -1.54 11.57 5.81
N GLU A 117 -1.81 10.29 6.07
CA GLU A 117 -3.18 9.79 6.29
C GLU A 117 -3.79 10.37 7.56
N LEU A 118 -3.04 10.44 8.68
CA LEU A 118 -3.50 11.08 9.91
C LEU A 118 -3.82 12.57 9.70
N GLU A 119 -3.05 13.28 8.88
CA GLU A 119 -3.30 14.68 8.56
C GLU A 119 -4.56 14.87 7.70
N LYS A 120 -4.82 13.95 6.76
CA LYS A 120 -6.04 13.94 5.93
C LYS A 120 -7.32 13.69 6.74
N LEU A 121 -7.24 12.86 7.78
CA LEU A 121 -8.39 12.52 8.63
C LEU A 121 -8.89 13.72 9.49
N GLY A 122 -8.12 14.80 9.56
CA GLY A 122 -8.56 16.11 10.06
C GLY A 122 -8.74 16.21 11.58
N HIS A 123 -9.64 17.12 12.01
CA HIS A 123 -9.77 17.55 13.41
C HIS A 123 -10.13 16.44 14.39
N LYS A 124 -10.88 15.41 13.95
CA LYS A 124 -11.30 14.28 14.80
C LYS A 124 -10.12 13.48 15.35
N TYR A 125 -8.98 13.51 14.65
CA TYR A 125 -7.79 12.72 14.97
C TYR A 125 -6.62 13.59 15.44
N ARG A 126 -6.90 14.81 15.92
CA ARG A 126 -5.86 15.75 16.42
C ARG A 126 -5.03 15.16 17.56
N VAL A 127 -5.63 14.33 18.42
CA VAL A 127 -4.93 13.64 19.52
C VAL A 127 -3.96 12.60 18.97
N ALA A 128 -4.39 11.81 17.97
CA ALA A 128 -3.53 10.85 17.28
C ALA A 128 -2.37 11.54 16.58
N LEU A 129 -2.62 12.69 15.94
CA LEU A 129 -1.59 13.48 15.28
C LEU A 129 -0.54 14.02 16.26
N ARG A 130 -0.95 14.45 17.46
CA ARG A 130 -0.01 14.89 18.51
C ARG A 130 0.86 13.73 18.98
N LEU A 131 0.24 12.59 19.28
CA LEU A 131 0.93 11.38 19.70
C LEU A 131 1.96 10.92 18.64
N ALA A 132 1.57 10.95 17.36
CA ALA A 132 2.46 10.61 16.25
C ALA A 132 3.64 11.59 16.05
N LYS A 133 3.54 12.82 16.59
CA LYS A 133 4.62 13.83 16.54
C LYS A 133 5.53 13.78 17.76
N ASP A 134 5.28 12.90 18.73
CA ASP A 134 6.12 12.80 19.92
C ASP A 134 7.53 12.31 19.57
N PRO A 135 8.58 12.79 20.26
CA PRO A 135 9.98 12.46 19.98
C PRO A 135 10.33 10.99 20.25
N ARG A 136 9.45 10.25 20.94
CA ARG A 136 9.59 8.81 21.17
C ARG A 136 9.34 8.00 19.89
N PHE A 137 8.68 8.59 18.88
CA PHE A 137 8.43 7.95 17.60
C PHE A 137 9.54 8.28 16.61
N GLU A 138 10.09 7.24 15.99
CA GLU A 138 11.02 7.39 14.89
C GLU A 138 10.26 7.58 13.58
N ARG A 139 10.67 8.56 12.77
CA ARG A 139 10.06 8.79 11.45
C ARG A 139 10.83 8.06 10.36
N LEU A 140 10.12 7.26 9.58
CA LEU A 140 10.67 6.51 8.46
C LEU A 140 10.29 7.19 7.14
N PRO A 141 11.29 7.75 6.41
CA PRO A 141 11.02 8.44 5.17
C PRO A 141 10.56 7.46 4.08
N CYS A 142 9.58 7.87 3.28
CA CYS A 142 9.05 7.06 2.19
C CYS A 142 9.43 7.62 0.81
N THR A 143 9.86 6.76 -0.11
CA THR A 143 10.38 7.15 -1.44
C THR A 143 9.33 7.11 -2.55
N HIS A 144 8.07 6.85 -2.23
CA HIS A 144 6.99 6.72 -3.21
C HIS A 144 6.16 8.01 -3.34
N LYS A 145 5.53 8.21 -4.50
CA LYS A 145 4.60 9.33 -4.71
C LYS A 145 3.17 8.90 -4.35
N GLY A 146 2.66 9.38 -3.22
CA GLY A 146 1.22 9.36 -2.91
C GLY A 146 0.52 8.00 -2.96
N THR A 147 1.16 6.92 -2.50
CA THR A 147 0.57 5.58 -2.43
C THR A 147 -0.27 5.40 -1.16
N TYR A 148 -1.12 4.37 -1.15
CA TYR A 148 -1.80 3.91 0.06
C TYR A 148 -0.77 3.44 1.10
N ALA A 149 -0.97 3.75 2.39
CA ALA A 149 -0.04 3.35 3.45
C ALA A 149 0.12 1.83 3.53
N ASP A 150 -0.97 1.08 3.34
CA ASP A 150 -0.97 -0.39 3.31
C ASP A 150 0.09 -0.98 2.37
N ASP A 151 0.15 -0.47 1.14
CA ASP A 151 1.06 -0.97 0.11
C ASP A 151 2.51 -0.58 0.44
N CYS A 152 2.72 0.61 1.00
CA CYS A 152 4.03 1.03 1.50
C CYS A 152 4.53 0.10 2.62
N LEU A 153 3.67 -0.21 3.59
CA LEU A 153 4.01 -1.09 4.69
C LEU A 153 4.39 -2.48 4.18
N LEU A 154 3.62 -3.03 3.24
CA LEU A 154 3.92 -4.33 2.63
C LEU A 154 5.24 -4.33 1.86
N GLN A 155 5.47 -3.32 1.02
CA GLN A 155 6.71 -3.21 0.25
C GLN A 155 7.93 -3.08 1.17
N ARG A 156 7.84 -2.23 2.20
CA ARG A 156 8.92 -2.02 3.17
C ARG A 156 9.25 -3.30 3.92
N VAL A 157 8.25 -4.05 4.33
CA VAL A 157 8.42 -5.29 5.09
C VAL A 157 8.94 -6.44 4.22
N GLN A 158 8.55 -6.45 2.95
CA GLN A 158 9.08 -7.42 1.98
C GLN A 158 10.57 -7.20 1.71
N GLN A 159 11.00 -5.94 1.63
CA GLN A 159 12.41 -5.55 1.48
C GLN A 159 13.19 -5.77 2.78
N HIS A 160 12.68 -5.25 3.89
CA HIS A 160 13.32 -5.27 5.19
C HIS A 160 12.43 -6.00 6.20
N ARG A 161 12.79 -7.25 6.51
CA ARG A 161 12.06 -8.08 7.47
C ARG A 161 12.41 -7.77 8.93
N CYS A 162 13.06 -6.64 9.23
CA CYS A 162 13.49 -6.26 10.59
C CYS A 162 12.43 -5.48 11.38
N TYR A 163 11.19 -5.47 10.94
CA TYR A 163 10.11 -4.70 11.56
C TYR A 163 8.99 -5.57 12.09
N ILE A 164 8.43 -5.15 13.23
CA ILE A 164 7.13 -5.62 13.73
C ILE A 164 6.05 -4.69 13.19
N ILE A 165 4.94 -5.22 12.71
CA ILE A 165 3.84 -4.38 12.21
C ILE A 165 2.72 -4.33 13.23
N ALA A 166 2.38 -3.13 13.69
CA ALA A 166 1.26 -2.87 14.58
C ALA A 166 0.03 -2.43 13.77
N THR A 167 -0.89 -3.36 13.52
CA THR A 167 -2.14 -3.08 12.78
C THR A 167 -3.33 -3.87 13.32
N CYS A 168 -4.50 -3.23 13.27
CA CYS A 168 -5.77 -3.87 13.62
C CYS A 168 -6.54 -4.38 12.39
N ASP A 169 -6.09 -4.07 11.18
CA ASP A 169 -6.86 -4.32 9.96
C ASP A 169 -6.80 -5.76 9.49
N ARG A 170 -7.97 -6.34 9.19
CA ARG A 170 -8.09 -7.76 8.85
C ARG A 170 -7.43 -8.08 7.50
N GLU A 171 -7.56 -7.17 6.54
CA GLU A 171 -7.00 -7.33 5.18
C GLU A 171 -5.48 -7.19 5.18
N LEU A 172 -4.96 -6.13 5.80
CA LEU A 172 -3.52 -5.93 5.93
C LEU A 172 -2.87 -7.09 6.69
N LYS A 173 -3.46 -7.57 7.79
CA LYS A 173 -3.01 -8.79 8.49
C LYS A 173 -2.98 -10.01 7.57
N ARG A 174 -4.00 -10.23 6.74
CA ARG A 174 -4.02 -11.35 5.79
C ARG A 174 -2.88 -11.24 4.76
N ARG A 175 -2.57 -10.03 4.28
CA ARG A 175 -1.47 -9.79 3.34
C ARG A 175 -0.10 -10.02 4.00
N ILE A 176 0.13 -9.46 5.19
CA ILE A 176 1.39 -9.64 5.95
C ILE A 176 1.61 -11.10 6.32
N ARG A 177 0.54 -11.86 6.64
CA ARG A 177 0.66 -13.29 6.97
C ARG A 177 1.24 -14.14 5.84
N LYS A 178 1.22 -13.67 4.59
CA LYS A 178 1.88 -14.35 3.46
C LYS A 178 3.40 -14.19 3.50
N VAL A 179 3.90 -13.12 4.13
CA VAL A 179 5.32 -12.86 4.30
C VAL A 179 5.83 -13.63 5.54
N PRO A 180 6.80 -14.54 5.40
CA PRO A 180 7.38 -15.24 6.54
C PRO A 180 8.34 -14.32 7.32
N GLY A 181 8.50 -14.57 8.63
CA GLY A 181 9.46 -13.86 9.48
C GLY A 181 9.04 -12.49 9.99
N VAL A 182 7.79 -12.08 9.72
CA VAL A 182 7.26 -10.78 10.13
C VAL A 182 6.20 -10.97 11.23
N PRO A 183 6.47 -10.49 12.45
CA PRO A 183 5.50 -10.52 13.53
C PRO A 183 4.47 -9.41 13.38
N ILE A 184 3.26 -9.70 13.87
CA ILE A 184 2.10 -8.79 13.78
C ILE A 184 1.63 -8.49 15.20
N MET A 185 1.57 -7.23 15.57
CA MET A 185 1.00 -6.76 16.82
C MET A 185 -0.40 -6.18 16.58
N TYR A 186 -1.35 -6.55 17.42
CA TYR A 186 -2.72 -6.05 17.37
C TYR A 186 -3.29 -5.87 18.77
N ILE A 187 -4.41 -5.16 18.86
CA ILE A 187 -5.07 -4.87 20.14
C ILE A 187 -6.19 -5.88 20.38
N SER A 188 -6.22 -6.49 21.56
CA SER A 188 -7.29 -7.37 22.01
C SER A 188 -7.46 -7.24 23.52
N ASN A 189 -8.71 -7.20 24.01
CA ASN A 189 -9.02 -7.12 25.44
C ASN A 189 -8.26 -6.01 26.19
N ARG A 190 -8.13 -4.82 25.59
CA ARG A 190 -7.36 -3.68 26.13
C ARG A 190 -5.89 -4.01 26.43
N LYS A 191 -5.31 -4.99 25.73
CA LYS A 191 -3.88 -5.32 25.79
C LYS A 191 -3.34 -5.46 24.37
N TYR A 192 -2.04 -5.26 24.22
CA TYR A 192 -1.37 -5.60 22.98
C TYR A 192 -1.05 -7.09 22.97
N VAL A 193 -1.28 -7.70 21.81
CA VAL A 193 -1.04 -9.12 21.57
C VAL A 193 -0.20 -9.21 20.32
N ILE A 194 0.84 -10.05 20.38
CA ILE A 194 1.71 -10.33 19.24
C ILE A 194 1.42 -11.72 18.67
N GLU A 195 1.37 -11.79 17.35
CA GLU A 195 1.30 -13.01 16.55
C GLU A 195 2.68 -13.28 15.95
N ARG A 196 3.06 -14.55 15.80
CA ARG A 196 4.27 -15.02 15.09
C ARG A 196 5.61 -14.59 15.67
N LEU A 197 5.67 -14.13 16.92
CA LEU A 197 6.94 -14.02 17.64
C LEU A 197 7.19 -15.32 18.44
N PRO A 198 8.19 -16.14 18.07
CA PRO A 198 8.47 -17.40 18.75
C PRO A 198 8.85 -17.19 20.23
N GLU A 199 9.63 -16.15 20.54
CA GLU A 199 10.09 -15.87 21.91
C GLU A 199 8.98 -15.35 22.84
N ALA A 200 8.13 -14.43 22.37
CA ALA A 200 7.07 -13.86 23.20
C ALA A 200 5.89 -14.83 23.42
N ASN A 201 5.69 -15.81 22.54
CA ASN A 201 4.69 -16.85 22.75
C ASN A 201 5.14 -17.91 23.76
N ALA A 202 6.45 -18.20 23.84
CA ALA A 202 7.00 -19.08 24.86
C ALA A 202 6.77 -18.53 26.28
N ALA A 203 6.82 -17.21 26.45
CA ALA A 203 6.55 -16.54 27.74
C ALA A 203 5.08 -16.61 28.20
N LYS A 204 4.13 -16.95 27.32
CA LYS A 204 2.69 -17.07 27.64
C LYS A 204 2.25 -18.48 28.05
N ILE A 205 3.15 -19.46 27.99
CA ILE A 205 2.91 -20.82 28.46
C ILE A 205 3.44 -20.92 29.89
N LYS A 206 2.72 -20.35 30.84
CA LYS A 206 2.84 -20.63 32.28
C LYS A 206 1.49 -20.40 32.94
#